data_AF-A0A7J5AC55-F1
#
_entry.id   AF-A0A7J5AC55-F1
#
_cell.length_a   1.000
_cell.length_b   1.000
_cell.length_c   1.000
_cell.angle_alpha   90.00
_cell.angle_beta   90.00
_cell.angle_gamma   90.00
#
_symmetry.space_group_name_H-M   'P 1'
#
loop_
_entity.id
_entity.type
_entity.pdbx_description
1 polymer ?
#
loop_
_entity_poly.entity_id
_entity_poly.type
_entity_poly.pdbx_seq_one_letter_code
_entity_poly.pdbx_strand_id
1 'polypeptide(L)'
;MTQIIKSSWKWDIKENSFGINLGDDIADLLSRNIIRKNANNGYQSVNEQVWSIAETNGKVTSIAFRRSFFEFIRDDLWELEYTKFESELNSKLTKVNDEFKGDSLHVVFRGNFIAIAILKRS
;
A
#
# COMPACT_ATOMS: atom_id res chain seq x y z
N MET A 1 0.66 6.88 26.09
CA MET A 1 1.41 6.35 24.93
C MET A 1 0.41 5.82 23.91
N THR A 2 0.51 6.19 22.64
CA THR A 2 -0.38 5.64 21.60
C THR A 2 0.18 4.30 21.12
N GLN A 3 -0.61 3.24 21.21
CA GLN A 3 -0.24 1.91 20.73
C GLN A 3 -0.03 1.90 19.21
N ILE A 4 0.98 1.18 18.74
CA ILE A 4 1.23 0.95 17.31
C ILE A 4 0.94 -0.54 17.03
N ILE A 5 0.05 -0.80 16.07
CA ILE A 5 -0.28 -2.16 15.62
C ILE A 5 0.15 -2.30 14.16
N LYS A 6 0.73 -3.45 13.80
CA LYS A 6 1.12 -3.77 12.43
C LYS A 6 0.50 -5.09 12.04
N SER A 7 -0.02 -5.18 10.82
CA SER A 7 -0.52 -6.43 10.26
C SER A 7 -0.29 -6.46 8.76
N SER A 8 -0.13 -7.69 8.24
CA SER A 8 0.28 -7.93 6.86
C SER A 8 -0.63 -8.98 6.24
N TRP A 9 -0.97 -8.78 4.97
CA TRP A 9 -1.74 -9.73 4.17
C TRP A 9 -1.05 -9.99 2.85
N LYS A 10 -1.15 -11.21 2.33
CA LYS A 10 -0.69 -11.56 0.98
C LYS A 10 -1.43 -10.68 -0.03
N TRP A 11 -0.69 -10.14 -0.98
CA TRP A 11 -1.21 -9.31 -2.05
C TRP A 11 -1.12 -10.02 -3.41
N ASP A 12 -2.12 -9.82 -4.25
CA ASP A 12 -2.12 -10.24 -5.65
C ASP A 12 -2.34 -9.01 -6.53
N ILE A 13 -1.61 -8.91 -7.65
CA ILE A 13 -1.70 -7.79 -8.58
C ILE A 13 -3.11 -7.58 -9.15
N LYS A 14 -3.93 -8.64 -9.21
CA LYS A 14 -5.33 -8.56 -9.66
C LYS A 14 -6.19 -7.65 -8.78
N GLU A 15 -5.76 -7.39 -7.55
CA GLU A 15 -6.44 -6.53 -6.59
C GLU A 15 -6.09 -5.03 -6.79
N ASN A 16 -5.11 -4.70 -7.65
CA ASN A 16 -4.77 -3.32 -7.95
C ASN A 16 -5.82 -2.65 -8.85
N SER A 17 -6.34 -1.51 -8.39
CA SER A 17 -7.28 -0.66 -9.12
C SER A 17 -6.66 0.66 -9.60
N PHE A 18 -5.34 0.80 -9.48
CA PHE A 18 -4.59 1.99 -9.92
C PHE A 18 -3.45 1.60 -10.86
N GLY A 19 -3.02 2.53 -11.73
CA GLY A 19 -2.09 2.28 -12.83
C GLY A 19 -0.61 2.11 -12.45
N ILE A 20 -0.30 1.64 -11.24
CA ILE A 20 1.08 1.45 -10.74
C ILE A 20 1.15 0.09 -10.04
N ASN A 21 2.12 -0.74 -10.38
CA ASN A 21 2.30 -2.07 -9.80
C ASN A 21 3.70 -2.25 -9.20
N LEU A 22 3.82 -3.21 -8.28
CA LEU A 22 5.11 -3.68 -7.80
C LEU A 22 5.88 -4.33 -8.96
N GLY A 23 7.12 -3.89 -9.18
CA GLY A 23 7.96 -4.31 -10.30
C GLY A 23 7.85 -3.47 -11.57
N ASP A 24 6.95 -2.48 -11.60
CA ASP A 24 6.89 -1.55 -12.72
C ASP A 24 8.20 -0.76 -12.82
N ASP A 25 8.55 -0.37 -14.05
CA ASP A 25 9.73 0.42 -14.32
C ASP A 25 9.48 1.91 -14.02
N ILE A 26 10.32 2.50 -13.17
CA ILE A 26 10.20 3.91 -12.80
C ILE A 26 10.37 4.83 -14.01
N ALA A 27 11.26 4.50 -14.96
CA ALA A 27 11.47 5.32 -16.14
C ALA A 27 10.24 5.28 -17.06
N ASP A 28 9.61 4.12 -17.23
CA ASP A 28 8.34 3.99 -17.98
C ASP A 28 7.24 4.84 -17.32
N LEU A 29 7.03 4.71 -16.01
CA LEU A 29 6.01 5.45 -15.27
C LEU A 29 6.20 6.98 -15.33
N LEU A 30 7.45 7.45 -15.30
CA LEU A 30 7.79 8.86 -15.50
C LEU A 30 7.49 9.32 -16.93
N SER A 31 7.89 8.53 -17.94
CA SER A 31 7.68 8.86 -19.35
C SER A 31 6.20 8.98 -19.72
N ARG A 32 5.36 8.17 -19.07
CA ARG A 32 3.90 8.15 -19.23
C ARG A 32 3.19 9.16 -18.33
N ASN A 33 3.93 9.96 -17.57
CA ASN A 33 3.40 10.96 -16.63
C ASN A 33 2.40 10.38 -15.61
N ILE A 34 2.65 9.13 -15.17
CA ILE A 34 1.84 8.46 -14.14
C ILE A 34 2.34 8.86 -12.75
N ILE A 35 3.66 9.02 -12.61
CA ILE A 35 4.33 9.41 -11.37
C ILE A 35 5.17 10.66 -11.59
N ARG A 36 5.48 11.34 -10.48
CA ARG A 36 6.41 12.47 -10.42
C ARG A 36 7.33 12.32 -9.22
N LYS A 37 8.53 12.90 -9.30
CA LYS A 37 9.42 13.00 -8.12
C LYS A 37 8.74 13.83 -7.03
N ASN A 38 8.84 13.37 -5.79
CA ASN A 38 8.42 14.12 -4.61
C ASN A 38 9.63 14.88 -4.00
N ALA A 39 9.38 15.72 -3.00
CA ALA A 39 10.43 16.53 -2.36
C ALA A 39 11.45 15.70 -1.54
N ASN A 40 11.15 14.42 -1.27
CA ASN A 40 11.89 13.56 -0.34
C ASN A 40 12.63 12.41 -1.06
N ASN A 41 13.13 12.65 -2.27
CA ASN A 41 13.84 11.65 -3.08
C ASN A 41 13.05 10.35 -3.36
N GLY A 42 11.72 10.42 -3.36
CA GLY A 42 10.84 9.33 -3.80
C GLY A 42 9.94 9.77 -4.95
N TYR A 43 8.95 8.95 -5.27
CA TYR A 43 7.95 9.27 -6.29
C TYR A 43 6.54 9.28 -5.68
N GLN A 44 5.62 9.96 -6.33
CA GLN A 44 4.19 9.97 -5.98
C GLN A 44 3.36 9.93 -7.27
N SER A 45 2.11 9.46 -7.19
CA SER A 45 1.25 9.51 -8.37
C SER A 45 0.86 10.94 -8.72
N VAL A 46 0.61 11.20 -10.01
CA VAL A 46 0.12 12.50 -10.48
C VAL A 46 -1.34 12.73 -10.04
N ASN A 47 -2.14 11.66 -9.93
CA ASN A 47 -3.54 11.70 -9.46
C ASN A 47 -3.72 11.65 -7.93
N GLU A 48 -2.64 11.81 -7.16
CA GLU A 48 -2.60 11.87 -5.69
C GLU A 48 -3.07 10.62 -4.91
N GLN A 49 -3.52 9.54 -5.57
CA GLN A 49 -3.95 8.31 -4.88
C GLN A 49 -2.79 7.64 -4.13
N VAL A 50 -1.61 7.60 -4.74
CA VAL A 50 -0.38 7.06 -4.15
C VAL A 50 0.42 8.19 -3.52
N TRP A 51 0.62 8.10 -2.21
CA TRP A 51 1.35 9.10 -1.45
C TRP A 51 2.86 9.01 -1.65
N SER A 52 3.41 7.80 -1.71
CA SER A 52 4.85 7.59 -1.89
C SER A 52 5.14 6.27 -2.58
N ILE A 53 6.19 6.24 -3.40
CA ILE A 53 6.69 5.06 -4.10
C ILE A 53 8.18 4.95 -3.82
N ALA A 54 8.59 3.77 -3.36
CA ALA A 54 10.00 3.41 -3.20
C ALA A 54 10.45 2.55 -4.39
N GLU A 55 11.71 2.69 -4.76
CA GLU A 55 12.32 1.92 -5.84
C GLU A 55 13.58 1.19 -5.40
N THR A 56 13.94 0.17 -6.17
CA THR A 56 15.24 -0.48 -6.11
C THR A 56 15.61 -0.92 -7.52
N ASN A 57 16.81 -0.55 -7.99
CA ASN A 57 17.28 -0.87 -9.34
C ASN A 57 16.30 -0.44 -10.46
N GLY A 58 15.68 0.74 -10.35
CA GLY A 58 14.75 1.25 -11.36
C GLY A 58 13.34 0.65 -11.29
N LYS A 59 13.07 -0.27 -10.36
CA LYS A 59 11.78 -0.95 -10.22
C LYS A 59 11.05 -0.53 -8.95
N VAL A 60 9.73 -0.43 -9.05
CA VAL A 60 8.85 -0.18 -7.89
C VAL A 60 8.93 -1.35 -6.91
N THR A 61 9.29 -1.09 -5.65
CA THR A 61 9.35 -2.10 -4.57
C THR A 61 8.39 -1.81 -3.43
N SER A 62 7.90 -0.57 -3.30
CA SER A 62 6.84 -0.26 -2.35
C SER A 62 5.95 0.88 -2.83
N ILE A 63 4.67 0.80 -2.48
CA ILE A 63 3.65 1.81 -2.81
C ILE A 63 2.88 2.10 -1.52
N ALA A 64 2.91 3.35 -1.08
CA ALA A 64 2.31 3.78 0.19
C ALA A 64 1.09 4.67 -0.03
N PHE A 65 0.08 4.47 0.81
CA PHE A 65 -1.21 5.15 0.78
C PHE A 65 -1.50 5.77 2.15
N ARG A 66 -2.06 6.97 2.15
CA ARG A 66 -2.53 7.69 3.35
C ARG A 66 -4.05 7.91 3.38
N ARG A 67 -4.73 7.41 2.36
CA ARG A 67 -6.17 7.46 2.16
C ARG A 67 -6.61 6.19 1.45
N SER A 68 -7.92 6.03 1.27
CA SER A 68 -8.51 4.94 0.51
C SER A 68 -7.76 4.62 -0.78
N PHE A 69 -7.57 3.34 -1.02
CA PHE A 69 -6.52 2.86 -1.90
C PHE A 69 -6.97 1.74 -2.84
N PHE A 70 -8.00 0.97 -2.50
CA PHE A 70 -8.58 -0.04 -3.40
C PHE A 70 -10.09 0.08 -3.46
N GLU A 71 -10.69 -0.12 -4.63
CA GLU A 71 -12.14 -0.05 -4.79
C GLU A 71 -12.90 -1.08 -3.92
N PHE A 72 -12.30 -2.24 -3.64
CA PHE A 72 -12.86 -3.25 -2.74
C PHE A 72 -12.57 -2.98 -1.26
N ILE A 73 -11.66 -2.05 -0.96
CA ILE A 73 -11.41 -1.45 0.36
C ILE A 73 -11.97 -0.02 0.32
N ARG A 74 -13.30 0.07 0.33
CA ARG A 74 -14.04 1.34 0.29
C ARG A 74 -13.67 2.24 1.47
N ASP A 75 -13.99 3.53 1.37
CA ASP A 75 -13.68 4.57 2.37
C ASP A 75 -14.10 4.20 3.81
N ASP A 76 -15.16 3.40 3.95
CA ASP A 76 -15.65 2.89 5.23
C ASP A 76 -14.63 1.99 5.95
N LEU A 77 -13.85 1.20 5.23
CA LEU A 77 -12.81 0.34 5.80
C LEU A 77 -11.64 1.13 6.39
N TRP A 78 -11.28 2.29 5.83
CA TRP A 78 -10.19 3.11 6.37
C TRP A 78 -10.53 3.71 7.74
N GLU A 79 -11.82 3.91 8.00
CA GLU A 79 -12.36 4.46 9.25
C GLU A 79 -12.66 3.37 10.29
N LEU A 80 -12.52 2.09 9.96
CA LEU A 80 -12.74 1.01 10.91
C LEU A 80 -11.61 0.92 11.94
N GLU A 81 -12.02 0.60 13.16
CA GLU A 81 -11.09 0.17 14.19
C GLU A 81 -10.42 -1.16 13.82
N TYR A 82 -9.19 -1.34 14.29
CA TYR A 82 -8.31 -2.48 13.99
C TYR A 82 -9.03 -3.84 13.97
N THR A 83 -9.79 -4.19 15.00
CA THR A 83 -10.44 -5.52 15.08
C THR A 83 -11.48 -5.72 13.98
N LYS A 84 -12.26 -4.68 13.64
CA LYS A 84 -13.25 -4.75 12.56
C LYS A 84 -12.55 -4.78 11.20
N PHE A 85 -11.56 -3.91 11.01
CA PHE A 85 -10.76 -3.89 9.80
C PHE A 85 -10.09 -5.24 9.54
N GLU A 86 -9.46 -5.83 10.55
CA GLU A 86 -8.80 -7.11 10.46
C GLU A 86 -9.77 -8.23 10.07
N SER A 87 -10.96 -8.27 10.70
CA SER A 87 -11.99 -9.25 10.38
C SER A 87 -12.45 -9.15 8.93
N GLU A 88 -12.73 -7.94 8.46
CA GLU A 88 -13.13 -7.69 7.08
C GLU A 88 -12.02 -8.07 6.09
N LEU A 89 -10.77 -7.70 6.37
CA LEU A 89 -9.66 -7.98 5.47
C LEU A 89 -9.30 -9.46 5.43
N ASN A 90 -9.39 -10.17 6.57
CA ASN A 90 -9.21 -11.63 6.63
C ASN A 90 -10.26 -12.40 5.83
N SER A 91 -11.43 -11.82 5.56
CA SER A 91 -12.44 -12.44 4.69
C SER A 91 -12.07 -12.38 3.20
N LYS A 92 -11.14 -11.49 2.82
CA LYS A 92 -10.75 -11.22 1.43
C LYS A 92 -9.32 -11.66 1.12
N LEU A 93 -8.41 -11.49 2.07
CA LEU A 93 -6.98 -11.73 1.91
C LEU A 93 -6.44 -12.67 2.99
N THR A 94 -5.39 -13.42 2.63
CA THR A 94 -4.70 -14.29 3.58
C THR A 94 -3.72 -13.48 4.42
N LYS A 95 -3.88 -13.50 5.74
CA LYS A 95 -2.92 -12.87 6.67
C LYS A 95 -1.56 -13.57 6.58
N VAL A 96 -0.48 -12.79 6.62
CA VAL A 96 0.91 -13.28 6.54
C VAL A 96 1.76 -12.71 7.67
N ASN A 97 2.87 -13.37 7.98
CA ASN A 97 3.87 -12.92 8.94
C ASN A 97 5.04 -12.20 8.23
N ASP A 98 6.02 -11.75 9.01
CA ASP A 98 7.20 -11.03 8.49
C ASP A 98 8.17 -11.91 7.69
N GLU A 99 8.00 -13.23 7.72
CA GLU A 99 8.84 -14.20 6.99
C GLU A 99 8.32 -14.47 5.56
N PHE A 100 7.12 -13.98 5.23
CA PHE A 100 6.51 -14.18 3.93
C PHE A 100 7.34 -13.52 2.82
N LYS A 101 7.65 -14.31 1.78
CA LYS A 101 8.35 -13.84 0.57
C LYS A 101 7.33 -13.65 -0.54
N GLY A 102 7.33 -12.47 -1.15
CA GLY A 102 6.34 -12.07 -2.14
C GLY A 102 5.73 -10.70 -1.87
N ASP A 103 4.63 -10.43 -2.56
CA ASP A 103 3.92 -9.15 -2.46
C ASP A 103 2.94 -9.19 -1.30
N SER A 104 2.98 -8.16 -0.45
CA SER A 104 2.14 -8.05 0.73
C SER A 104 1.62 -6.63 0.96
N LEU A 105 0.40 -6.55 1.46
CA LEU A 105 -0.18 -5.34 2.01
C LEU A 105 0.13 -5.26 3.49
N HIS A 106 0.95 -4.29 3.88
CA HIS A 106 1.23 -3.95 5.26
C HIS A 106 0.38 -2.76 5.69
N VAL A 107 -0.34 -2.91 6.80
CA VAL A 107 -1.14 -1.84 7.38
C VAL A 107 -0.62 -1.52 8.77
N VAL A 108 -0.36 -0.24 9.01
CA VAL A 108 0.10 0.29 10.30
C VAL A 108 -1.02 1.11 10.90
N PHE A 109 -1.37 0.80 12.14
CA PHE A 109 -2.37 1.49 12.93
C PHE A 109 -1.69 2.31 14.02
N ARG A 110 -2.25 3.48 14.31
CA ARG A 110 -1.86 4.32 15.44
C ARG A 110 -3.09 4.50 16.34
N GLY A 111 -3.09 3.84 17.48
CA GLY A 111 -4.30 3.58 18.25
C GLY A 111 -5.13 2.51 17.53
N ASN A 112 -6.40 2.79 17.28
CA ASN A 112 -7.31 1.85 16.62
C ASN A 112 -7.44 2.08 15.10
N PHE A 113 -6.92 3.18 14.56
CA PHE A 113 -7.17 3.57 13.16
C PHE A 113 -5.92 3.46 12.30
N ILE A 114 -6.13 3.24 11.00
CA ILE A 114 -5.04 3.13 10.02
C ILE A 114 -4.30 4.47 9.94
N ALA A 115 -2.98 4.40 10.09
CA ALA A 115 -2.09 5.53 9.87
C ALA A 115 -1.51 5.51 8.45
N ILE A 116 -1.16 4.32 7.94
CA ILE A 116 -0.60 4.13 6.60
C ILE A 116 -0.80 2.68 6.14
N ALA A 117 -1.02 2.51 4.84
CA ALA A 117 -1.03 1.22 4.17
C ALA A 117 0.09 1.19 3.11
N ILE A 118 0.78 0.05 2.98
CA ILE A 118 1.96 -0.09 2.12
C ILE A 118 1.88 -1.43 1.39
N LEU A 119 1.80 -1.39 0.07
CA LEU A 119 2.15 -2.56 -0.75
C LEU A 119 3.66 -2.69 -0.81
N LYS A 120 4.20 -3.87 -0.55
CA LYS A 120 5.63 -4.12 -0.52
C LYS A 120 5.94 -5.45 -1.18
N ARG A 121 7.04 -5.49 -1.93
CA ARG A 121 7.67 -6.72 -2.40
C ARG A 121 8.83 -7.07 -1.48
N SER A 122 8.80 -8.28 -0.89
CA SER A 122 9.86 -8.83 -0.01
C SER A 122 10.54 -10.04 -0.62
#